data_AF-A0A1S1NN09-F1
#
_entry.id   AF-A0A1S1NN09-F1
#
_cell.length_a   1.000
_cell.length_b   1.000
_cell.length_c   1.000
_cell.angle_alpha   90.00
_cell.angle_beta   90.00
_cell.angle_gamma   90.00
#
_symmetry.space_group_name_H-M   'P 1'
#
loop_
_entity.id
_entity.type
_entity.pdbx_description
1 polymer ?
#
loop_
_entity_poly.entity_id
_entity_poly.type
_entity_poly.pdbx_seq_one_letter_code
_entity_poly.pdbx_strand_id
1 'polypeptide(L)'
;MAAGAVLVQCSDPRPEAVRPSPAAPAASVPVSTPPPAPVAVHPVTAAELGASWQPGCPIDPAQLRRVDVRHLGFDGQPHDGELVVHQDLVDEVLAIFDELYRLGYPIEKIRTPDHYPQAADELSMEDNNTSAFSCRGIPGSDRWSLHAYGRAIDVNPLLNPSVHADGVLEPLTAAPYVDRSRTDPGLLHGGDPAVRVFVDRGWVWGGSWRSPIDYQHFERP
;
A
#
# COMPACT_ATOMS: atom_id res chain seq x y z
N MET A 1 5.81 97.27 -3.95
CA MET A 1 6.94 96.44 -4.42
C MET A 1 6.98 95.20 -3.54
N ALA A 2 6.87 94.05 -4.17
CA ALA A 2 6.44 92.76 -3.62
C ALA A 2 7.46 92.11 -2.66
N ALA A 3 6.95 91.34 -1.69
CA ALA A 3 7.73 90.32 -1.00
C ALA A 3 6.85 89.06 -0.87
N GLY A 4 7.25 88.01 -1.61
CA GLY A 4 6.47 86.80 -1.86
C GLY A 4 6.46 85.83 -0.69
N ALA A 5 5.32 85.14 -0.54
CA ALA A 5 5.19 83.97 0.31
C ALA A 5 5.85 82.76 -0.36
N VAL A 6 6.82 82.15 0.33
CA VAL A 6 7.46 80.90 -0.09
C VAL A 6 6.67 79.74 0.51
N LEU A 7 5.99 78.97 -0.34
CA LEU A 7 5.39 77.69 0.03
C LEU A 7 6.48 76.62 0.05
N VAL A 8 6.73 76.03 1.21
CA VAL A 8 7.61 74.86 1.38
C VAL A 8 6.84 73.63 0.92
N GLN A 9 7.21 73.06 -0.21
CA GLN A 9 6.75 71.74 -0.65
C GLN A 9 7.59 70.66 0.03
N CYS A 10 7.01 69.93 0.99
CA CYS A 10 7.59 68.67 1.45
C CYS A 10 7.39 67.62 0.36
N SER A 11 8.48 67.09 -0.18
CA SER A 11 8.47 65.93 -1.09
C SER A 11 8.81 64.68 -0.28
N ASP A 12 7.91 63.71 -0.21
CA ASP A 12 8.17 62.41 0.42
C ASP A 12 9.14 61.57 -0.44
N PRO A 13 10.18 60.95 0.15
CA PRO A 13 11.02 60.02 -0.58
C PRO A 13 10.28 58.69 -0.79
N ARG A 14 10.22 58.25 -2.05
CA ARG A 14 9.67 56.95 -2.47
C ARG A 14 10.54 55.82 -1.88
N PRO A 15 9.97 54.77 -1.26
CA PRO A 15 10.77 53.65 -0.76
C PRO A 15 11.40 52.89 -1.93
N GLU A 16 12.71 52.70 -1.86
CA GLU A 16 13.51 51.97 -2.84
C GLU A 16 13.20 50.47 -2.74
N ALA A 17 12.83 49.86 -3.87
CA ALA A 17 12.48 48.44 -3.92
C ALA A 17 13.73 47.57 -3.72
N VAL A 18 13.79 46.87 -2.59
CA VAL A 18 14.82 45.86 -2.30
C VAL A 18 14.63 44.69 -3.28
N ARG A 19 15.63 44.45 -4.13
CA ARG A 19 15.67 43.27 -5.01
C ARG A 19 16.05 42.03 -4.18
N PRO A 20 15.35 40.90 -4.31
CA PRO A 20 15.77 39.66 -3.66
C PRO A 20 17.06 39.13 -4.30
N SER A 21 17.99 38.70 -3.45
CA SER A 21 19.25 38.06 -3.84
C SER A 21 18.98 36.65 -4.41
N PRO A 22 19.66 36.19 -5.47
CA PRO A 22 19.42 34.86 -6.02
C PRO A 22 19.90 33.79 -5.04
N ALA A 23 18.99 32.89 -4.65
CA ALA A 23 19.33 31.72 -3.85
C ALA A 23 20.28 30.80 -4.64
N ALA A 24 21.35 30.34 -3.98
CA ALA A 24 22.26 29.36 -4.55
C ALA A 24 21.52 28.03 -4.82
N PRO A 25 21.85 27.29 -5.90
CA PRO A 25 21.22 26.03 -6.19
C PRO A 25 21.57 25.01 -5.10
N ALA A 26 20.56 24.38 -4.51
CA ALA A 26 20.74 23.26 -3.60
C ALA A 26 21.42 22.10 -4.36
N ALA A 27 22.53 21.60 -3.81
CA ALA A 27 23.21 20.42 -4.36
C ALA A 27 22.27 19.20 -4.24
N SER A 28 21.97 18.57 -5.37
CA SER A 28 21.21 17.31 -5.41
C SER A 28 22.06 16.18 -4.85
N VAL A 29 21.64 15.62 -3.72
CA VAL A 29 22.23 14.40 -3.15
C VAL A 29 21.94 13.25 -4.12
N PRO A 30 22.93 12.44 -4.54
CA PRO A 30 22.65 11.30 -5.40
C PRO A 30 21.81 10.29 -4.63
N VAL A 31 20.62 9.97 -5.15
CA VAL A 31 19.82 8.85 -4.66
C VAL A 31 20.58 7.57 -5.00
N SER A 32 21.24 6.98 -4.01
CA SER A 32 21.86 5.67 -4.15
C SER A 32 20.76 4.64 -4.33
N THR A 33 20.70 4.00 -5.49
CA THR A 33 19.79 2.87 -5.70
C THR A 33 20.22 1.74 -4.75
N PRO A 34 19.33 1.27 -3.86
CA PRO A 34 19.65 0.15 -2.97
C PRO A 34 19.90 -1.11 -3.80
N PRO A 35 20.77 -2.02 -3.34
CA PRO A 35 21.05 -3.27 -4.04
C PRO A 35 19.76 -4.10 -4.21
N PRO A 36 19.63 -4.85 -5.32
CA PRO A 36 18.49 -5.74 -5.52
C PRO A 36 18.38 -6.72 -4.35
N ALA A 37 17.16 -6.93 -3.86
CA ALA A 37 16.91 -7.88 -2.78
C ALA A 37 17.29 -9.30 -3.24
N PRO A 38 17.78 -10.17 -2.34
CA PRO A 38 17.85 -11.58 -2.64
C PRO A 38 16.42 -12.09 -2.81
N VAL A 39 16.04 -12.37 -4.06
CA VAL A 39 14.78 -13.03 -4.39
C VAL A 39 14.88 -14.48 -3.92
N ALA A 40 14.28 -14.78 -2.78
CA ALA A 40 14.21 -16.12 -2.25
C ALA A 40 12.79 -16.67 -2.38
N VAL A 41 12.69 -17.90 -2.90
CA VAL A 41 11.44 -18.62 -3.09
C VAL A 41 11.58 -19.95 -2.39
N HIS A 42 10.67 -20.20 -1.44
CA HIS A 42 10.74 -21.36 -0.56
C HIS A 42 9.49 -22.25 -0.75
N PRO A 43 9.64 -23.58 -0.76
CA PRO A 43 8.49 -24.45 -0.53
C PRO A 43 7.92 -24.18 0.87
N VAL A 44 6.64 -24.49 1.07
CA VAL A 44 5.98 -24.39 2.37
C VAL A 44 5.34 -25.72 2.75
N THR A 45 5.31 -25.98 4.05
CA THR A 45 4.63 -27.12 4.66
C THR A 45 3.40 -26.65 5.43
N ALA A 46 2.44 -27.55 5.67
CA ALA A 46 1.28 -27.24 6.52
C ALA A 46 1.68 -26.72 7.92
N ALA A 47 2.79 -27.22 8.47
CA ALA A 47 3.28 -26.79 9.78
C ALA A 47 3.77 -25.33 9.78
N GLU A 48 4.42 -24.90 8.70
CA GLU A 48 4.88 -23.51 8.54
C GLU A 48 3.72 -22.55 8.27
N LEU A 49 2.65 -23.01 7.61
CA LEU A 49 1.44 -22.20 7.41
C LEU A 49 0.63 -22.01 8.71
N GLY A 50 0.89 -22.82 9.74
CA GLY A 50 0.26 -22.70 11.05
C GLY A 50 -1.27 -22.69 10.95
N ALA A 51 -1.90 -21.72 11.61
CA ALA A 51 -3.36 -21.58 11.62
C ALA A 51 -3.95 -21.00 10.33
N SER A 52 -3.13 -20.51 9.39
CA SER A 52 -3.61 -19.98 8.10
C SER A 52 -4.00 -21.08 7.10
N TRP A 53 -3.71 -22.35 7.43
CA TRP A 53 -4.10 -23.52 6.66
C TRP A 53 -4.59 -24.65 7.58
N GLN A 54 -5.58 -25.42 7.12
CA GLN A 54 -6.15 -26.55 7.82
C GLN A 54 -6.64 -27.63 6.85
N PRO A 55 -6.78 -28.89 7.29
CA PRO A 55 -7.47 -29.90 6.49
C PRO A 55 -8.86 -29.41 6.04
N GLY A 56 -9.13 -29.51 4.74
CA GLY A 56 -10.35 -28.97 4.13
C GLY A 56 -10.14 -27.68 3.33
N CYS A 57 -8.98 -27.03 3.46
CA CYS A 57 -8.57 -25.96 2.55
C CYS A 57 -8.55 -26.45 1.09
N PRO A 58 -8.89 -25.58 0.12
CA PRO A 58 -9.05 -25.97 -1.27
C PRO A 58 -7.71 -26.09 -2.02
N ILE A 59 -6.58 -26.07 -1.31
CA ILE A 59 -5.24 -26.12 -1.88
C ILE A 59 -4.28 -26.94 -1.00
N ASP A 60 -3.38 -27.69 -1.65
CA ASP A 60 -2.28 -28.37 -0.99
C ASP A 60 -1.13 -27.39 -0.73
N PRO A 61 -0.50 -27.36 0.47
CA PRO A 61 0.68 -26.53 0.75
C PRO A 61 1.80 -26.69 -0.29
N ALA A 62 1.95 -27.85 -0.93
CA ALA A 62 2.93 -28.08 -1.98
C ALA A 62 2.72 -27.20 -3.24
N GLN A 63 1.52 -26.64 -3.42
CA GLN A 63 1.19 -25.70 -4.50
C GLN A 63 1.45 -24.24 -4.14
N LEU A 64 1.84 -23.96 -2.89
CA LEU A 64 2.14 -22.62 -2.40
C LEU A 64 3.66 -22.42 -2.31
N ARG A 65 4.09 -21.16 -2.37
CA ARG A 65 5.48 -20.75 -2.13
C ARG A 65 5.49 -19.55 -1.19
N ARG A 66 6.43 -19.56 -0.25
CA ARG A 66 6.80 -18.34 0.50
C ARG A 66 7.83 -17.59 -0.34
N VAL A 67 7.55 -16.32 -0.61
CA VAL A 67 8.42 -15.44 -1.40
C VAL A 67 8.86 -14.27 -0.53
N ASP A 68 10.15 -13.97 -0.59
CA ASP A 68 10.73 -12.82 0.10
C ASP A 68 10.63 -11.60 -0.82
N VAL A 69 10.01 -10.54 -0.33
CA VAL A 69 9.81 -9.28 -1.06
C VAL A 69 10.38 -8.10 -0.30
N ARG A 70 10.89 -7.12 -1.04
CA ARG A 70 11.33 -5.84 -0.49
C ARG A 70 10.23 -4.81 -0.65
N HIS A 71 10.05 -3.97 0.37
CA HIS A 71 9.11 -2.85 0.34
C HIS A 71 9.72 -1.61 1.00
N LEU A 72 9.11 -0.45 0.73
CA LEU A 72 9.45 0.80 1.39
C LEU A 72 8.51 0.96 2.57
N GLY A 73 9.05 1.14 3.77
CA GLY A 73 8.27 1.42 4.98
C GLY A 73 7.75 2.85 5.01
N PHE A 74 6.78 3.12 5.89
CA PHE A 74 6.35 4.49 6.18
C PHE A 74 7.44 5.34 6.86
N ASP A 75 8.48 4.70 7.40
CA ASP A 75 9.72 5.34 7.89
C ASP A 75 10.68 5.76 6.75
N GLY A 76 10.32 5.49 5.50
CA GLY A 76 11.11 5.79 4.32
C GLY A 76 12.34 4.88 4.16
N GLN A 77 12.42 3.77 4.90
CA GLN A 77 13.51 2.81 4.81
C GLN A 77 13.10 1.53 4.06
N PRO A 78 14.05 0.83 3.42
CA PRO A 78 13.81 -0.50 2.86
C PRO A 78 13.58 -1.53 3.98
N HIS A 79 12.55 -2.35 3.82
CA HIS A 79 12.27 -3.51 4.67
C HIS A 79 12.07 -4.75 3.81
N ASP A 80 12.33 -5.91 4.41
CA ASP A 80 12.03 -7.20 3.80
C ASP A 80 10.77 -7.78 4.47
N GLY A 81 9.99 -8.56 3.72
CA GLY A 81 8.80 -9.23 4.22
C GLY A 81 8.45 -10.46 3.39
N GLU A 82 7.47 -11.22 3.86
CA GLU A 82 7.19 -12.55 3.34
C GLU A 82 5.71 -12.68 2.93
N LEU A 83 5.48 -13.17 1.71
CA LEU A 83 4.15 -13.52 1.22
C LEU A 83 4.10 -15.01 0.89
N VAL A 84 2.96 -15.65 1.19
CA VAL A 84 2.67 -16.99 0.69
C VAL A 84 1.69 -16.87 -0.47
N VAL A 85 2.07 -17.36 -1.65
CA VAL A 85 1.32 -17.23 -2.89
C VAL A 85 1.27 -18.56 -3.65
N HIS A 86 0.34 -18.69 -4.59
CA HIS A 86 0.28 -19.82 -5.51
C HIS A 86 1.58 -19.88 -6.33
N GLN A 87 2.14 -21.07 -6.52
CA GLN A 87 3.42 -21.27 -7.22
C GLN A 87 3.46 -20.64 -8.63
N ASP A 88 2.34 -20.64 -9.34
CA ASP A 88 2.21 -20.05 -10.69
C ASP A 88 2.28 -18.51 -10.70
N LEU A 89 2.08 -17.85 -9.56
CA LEU A 89 2.07 -16.38 -9.46
C LEU A 89 3.37 -15.81 -8.88
N VAL A 90 4.35 -16.66 -8.56
CA VAL A 90 5.61 -16.24 -7.90
C VAL A 90 6.32 -15.13 -8.66
N ASP A 91 6.59 -15.33 -9.95
CA ASP A 91 7.32 -14.35 -10.76
C ASP A 91 6.56 -13.02 -10.90
N GLU A 92 5.24 -13.09 -11.02
CA GLU A 92 4.38 -11.92 -11.16
C GLU A 92 4.33 -11.11 -9.85
N VAL A 93 4.19 -11.78 -8.71
CA VAL A 93 4.18 -11.14 -7.38
C VAL A 93 5.53 -10.50 -7.08
N LEU A 94 6.64 -11.18 -7.37
CA LEU A 94 7.97 -10.60 -7.21
C LEU A 94 8.15 -9.33 -8.06
N ALA A 95 7.66 -9.35 -9.30
CA ALA A 95 7.69 -8.18 -10.18
C ALA A 95 6.78 -7.03 -9.70
N ILE A 96 5.62 -7.34 -9.12
CA ILE A 96 4.72 -6.36 -8.51
C ILE A 96 5.42 -5.64 -7.36
N PHE A 97 5.96 -6.38 -6.40
CA PHE A 97 6.58 -5.77 -5.22
C PHE A 97 7.87 -5.01 -5.54
N ASP A 98 8.68 -5.49 -6.49
CA ASP A 98 9.83 -4.74 -7.01
C ASP A 98 9.40 -3.41 -7.64
N GLU A 99 8.30 -3.39 -8.41
CA GLU A 99 7.80 -2.16 -9.00
C GLU A 99 7.19 -1.20 -7.98
N LEU A 100 6.40 -1.70 -7.01
CA LEU A 100 5.90 -0.89 -5.90
C LEU A 100 7.04 -0.24 -5.11
N TYR A 101 8.11 -1.00 -4.86
CA TYR A 101 9.31 -0.50 -4.20
C TYR A 101 10.00 0.60 -5.01
N ARG A 102 10.18 0.40 -6.33
CA ARG A 102 10.76 1.41 -7.23
C ARG A 102 9.90 2.67 -7.36
N LEU A 103 8.57 2.54 -7.27
CA LEU A 103 7.64 3.67 -7.23
C LEU A 103 7.67 4.41 -5.89
N GLY A 104 8.29 3.84 -4.86
CA GLY A 104 8.29 4.40 -3.51
C GLY A 104 6.91 4.35 -2.85
N TYR A 105 6.07 3.38 -3.23
CA TYR A 105 4.78 3.18 -2.57
C TYR A 105 5.01 2.60 -1.16
N PRO A 106 4.57 3.28 -0.09
CA PRO A 106 4.83 2.84 1.27
C PRO A 106 3.88 1.70 1.66
N ILE A 107 4.47 0.67 2.27
CA ILE A 107 3.76 -0.46 2.87
C ILE A 107 4.20 -0.53 4.34
N GLU A 108 3.25 -0.67 5.26
CA GLU A 108 3.55 -0.66 6.70
C GLU A 108 4.36 -1.87 7.13
N LYS A 109 3.87 -3.06 6.74
CA LYS A 109 4.57 -4.34 6.95
C LYS A 109 4.00 -5.39 6.01
N ILE A 110 4.78 -6.44 5.81
CA ILE A 110 4.39 -7.64 5.06
C ILE A 110 4.77 -8.87 5.88
N ARG A 111 3.77 -9.58 6.40
CA ARG A 111 3.92 -10.80 7.19
C ARG A 111 2.88 -11.83 6.81
N THR A 112 3.28 -13.09 6.88
CA THR A 112 2.36 -14.22 6.69
C THR A 112 1.34 -14.28 7.85
N PRO A 113 0.06 -14.61 7.59
CA PRO A 113 -0.99 -14.53 8.62
C PRO A 113 -0.79 -15.41 9.86
N ASP A 114 0.05 -16.44 9.82
CA ASP A 114 0.39 -17.29 10.97
C ASP A 114 1.07 -16.53 12.13
N HIS A 115 1.56 -15.31 11.87
CA HIS A 115 2.07 -14.41 12.90
C HIS A 115 0.99 -13.81 13.82
N TYR A 116 -0.29 -13.97 13.47
CA TYR A 116 -1.43 -13.50 14.25
C TYR A 116 -2.11 -14.66 14.98
N PRO A 117 -2.68 -14.44 16.18
CA PRO A 117 -3.39 -15.48 16.91
C PRO A 117 -4.46 -16.14 16.05
N GLN A 118 -4.36 -17.47 15.86
CA GLN A 118 -5.27 -18.25 15.00
C GLN A 118 -5.36 -17.76 13.54
N ALA A 119 -4.33 -17.05 13.05
CA ALA A 119 -4.36 -16.37 11.76
C ALA A 119 -5.60 -15.47 11.59
N ALA A 120 -6.00 -14.78 12.68
CA ALA A 120 -7.16 -13.92 12.68
C ALA A 120 -6.99 -12.74 11.71
N ASP A 121 -7.79 -12.75 10.64
CA ASP A 121 -7.77 -11.78 9.55
C ASP A 121 -7.96 -10.34 10.07
N GLU A 122 -8.93 -10.13 10.96
CA GLU A 122 -9.20 -8.82 11.56
C GLU A 122 -7.97 -8.24 12.27
N LEU A 123 -7.25 -9.03 13.07
CA LEU A 123 -6.05 -8.55 13.77
C LEU A 123 -4.91 -8.21 12.81
N SER A 124 -4.79 -8.95 11.70
CA SER A 124 -3.83 -8.64 10.64
C SER A 124 -4.21 -7.34 9.93
N MET A 125 -5.49 -7.16 9.61
CA MET A 125 -5.98 -5.97 8.95
C MET A 125 -5.87 -4.72 9.83
N GLU A 126 -6.26 -4.79 11.10
CA GLU A 126 -6.11 -3.70 12.09
C GLU A 126 -4.64 -3.28 12.27
N ASP A 127 -3.71 -4.22 12.18
CA ASP A 127 -2.27 -3.97 12.25
C ASP A 127 -1.66 -3.50 10.92
N ASN A 128 -2.52 -3.17 9.94
CA ASN A 128 -2.17 -2.71 8.60
C ASN A 128 -1.21 -3.65 7.85
N ASN A 129 -1.29 -4.95 8.11
CA ASN A 129 -0.41 -5.94 7.52
C ASN A 129 -0.83 -6.31 6.10
N THR A 130 0.08 -6.09 5.15
CA THR A 130 -0.10 -6.60 3.78
C THR A 130 0.15 -8.10 3.77
N SER A 131 -0.79 -8.88 3.26
CA SER A 131 -0.70 -10.34 3.28
C SER A 131 -1.39 -10.98 2.06
N ALA A 132 -1.10 -12.25 1.81
CA ALA A 132 -1.63 -13.00 0.66
C ALA A 132 -2.40 -14.25 1.09
N PHE A 133 -1.77 -15.41 1.19
CA PHE A 133 -2.49 -16.64 1.53
C PHE A 133 -3.10 -16.62 2.95
N SER A 134 -4.41 -16.89 3.02
CA SER A 134 -5.17 -17.16 4.25
C SER A 134 -6.35 -18.06 3.90
N CYS A 135 -6.42 -19.26 4.46
CA CYS A 135 -7.46 -20.23 4.13
C CYS A 135 -8.79 -19.92 4.83
N ARG A 136 -9.59 -19.08 4.18
CA ARG A 136 -10.93 -18.69 4.65
C ARG A 136 -11.99 -18.70 3.54
N GLY A 137 -13.23 -18.94 3.94
CA GLY A 137 -14.40 -18.73 3.09
C GLY A 137 -14.72 -17.24 2.94
N ILE A 138 -15.57 -16.90 1.97
CA ILE A 138 -16.17 -15.58 1.87
C ILE A 138 -17.32 -15.50 2.89
N PRO A 139 -17.35 -14.51 3.79
CA PRO A 139 -18.44 -14.37 4.77
C PRO A 139 -19.82 -14.43 4.11
N GLY A 140 -20.72 -15.25 4.66
CA GLY A 140 -22.08 -15.43 4.13
C GLY A 140 -22.19 -16.25 2.84
N SER A 141 -21.14 -16.95 2.43
CA SER A 141 -21.10 -17.80 1.22
C SER A 141 -20.48 -19.17 1.49
N ASP A 142 -20.84 -20.16 0.67
CA ASP A 142 -20.17 -21.47 0.62
C ASP A 142 -18.91 -21.47 -0.28
N ARG A 143 -18.50 -20.28 -0.76
CA ARG A 143 -17.35 -20.11 -1.65
C ARG A 143 -16.08 -19.79 -0.87
N TRP A 144 -14.97 -20.34 -1.33
CA TRP A 144 -13.63 -19.97 -0.88
C TRP A 144 -13.22 -18.59 -1.41
N SER A 145 -12.53 -17.82 -0.57
CA SER A 145 -11.82 -16.60 -1.00
C SER A 145 -10.62 -16.97 -1.89
N LEU A 146 -10.20 -16.08 -2.79
CA LEU A 146 -8.96 -16.29 -3.56
C LEU A 146 -7.69 -16.24 -2.69
N HIS A 147 -7.78 -15.68 -1.48
CA HIS A 147 -6.75 -15.85 -0.45
C HIS A 147 -6.51 -17.33 -0.10
N ALA A 148 -7.56 -18.16 -0.09
CA ALA A 148 -7.45 -19.58 0.23
C ALA A 148 -6.72 -20.39 -0.86
N TYR A 149 -6.45 -19.79 -2.02
CA TYR A 149 -5.67 -20.39 -3.11
C TYR A 149 -4.29 -19.72 -3.28
N GLY A 150 -3.95 -18.74 -2.45
CA GLY A 150 -2.73 -17.93 -2.61
C GLY A 150 -2.77 -17.04 -3.86
N ARG A 151 -3.97 -16.62 -4.28
CA ARG A 151 -4.23 -15.87 -5.52
C ARG A 151 -4.81 -14.47 -5.28
N ALA A 152 -4.73 -14.00 -4.04
CA ALA A 152 -5.12 -12.65 -3.66
C ALA A 152 -4.08 -12.04 -2.73
N ILE A 153 -4.03 -10.70 -2.72
CA ILE A 153 -3.15 -9.89 -1.89
C ILE A 153 -3.95 -8.70 -1.37
N ASP A 154 -3.95 -8.51 -0.07
CA ASP A 154 -4.48 -7.32 0.59
C ASP A 154 -3.33 -6.35 0.91
N VAL A 155 -3.44 -5.09 0.47
CA VAL A 155 -2.37 -4.09 0.60
C VAL A 155 -2.79 -2.95 1.55
N ASN A 156 -2.02 -2.79 2.63
CA ASN A 156 -2.30 -1.84 3.71
C ASN A 156 -3.79 -1.84 4.14
N PRO A 157 -4.33 -2.97 4.64
CA PRO A 157 -5.75 -3.12 5.00
C PRO A 157 -6.39 -1.98 5.79
N LEU A 158 -5.71 -1.47 6.81
CA LEU A 158 -6.23 -0.41 7.66
C LEU A 158 -6.47 0.89 6.86
N LEU A 159 -5.58 1.19 5.92
CA LEU A 159 -5.65 2.38 5.06
C LEU A 159 -6.62 2.22 3.88
N ASN A 160 -6.88 0.97 3.48
CA ASN A 160 -7.65 0.60 2.31
C ASN A 160 -8.76 -0.38 2.67
N PRO A 161 -9.73 -0.01 3.51
CA PRO A 161 -10.69 -0.98 4.03
C PRO A 161 -11.61 -1.59 2.96
N SER A 162 -12.16 -2.75 3.27
CA SER A 162 -13.37 -3.24 2.64
C SER A 162 -14.59 -2.53 3.22
N VAL A 163 -15.45 -2.00 2.34
CA VAL A 163 -16.65 -1.24 2.70
C VAL A 163 -17.89 -1.98 2.19
N HIS A 164 -18.68 -2.50 3.12
CA HIS A 164 -19.91 -3.22 2.81
C HIS A 164 -21.09 -2.27 2.60
N ALA A 165 -22.12 -2.73 1.88
CA ALA A 165 -23.30 -1.91 1.58
C ALA A 165 -24.12 -1.50 2.81
N ASP A 166 -24.02 -2.26 3.91
CA ASP A 166 -24.66 -1.97 5.19
C ASP A 166 -23.79 -1.07 6.11
N GLY A 167 -22.61 -0.66 5.64
CA GLY A 167 -21.67 0.20 6.36
C GLY A 167 -20.70 -0.56 7.27
N VAL A 168 -20.71 -1.90 7.29
CA VAL A 168 -19.67 -2.67 7.96
C VAL A 168 -18.33 -2.42 7.26
N LEU A 169 -17.27 -2.27 8.06
CA LEU A 169 -15.90 -2.06 7.61
C LEU A 169 -15.04 -3.26 8.00
N GLU A 170 -14.14 -3.65 7.12
CA GLU A 170 -13.07 -4.61 7.42
C GLU A 170 -11.73 -3.93 7.07
N PRO A 171 -10.86 -3.65 8.05
CA PRO A 171 -11.08 -3.85 9.49
C PRO A 171 -12.08 -2.83 10.08
N LEU A 172 -12.69 -3.20 11.20
CA LEU A 172 -13.69 -2.38 11.92
C LEU A 172 -13.13 -1.02 12.37
N THR A 173 -11.81 -0.94 12.55
CA THR A 173 -11.10 0.27 13.00
C THR A 173 -10.76 1.25 11.86
N ALA A 174 -11.07 0.91 10.60
CA ALA A 174 -10.68 1.70 9.43
C ALA A 174 -11.59 2.90 9.12
N ALA A 175 -12.54 3.25 9.99
CA ALA A 175 -13.42 4.40 9.82
C ALA A 175 -12.71 5.71 9.39
N PRO A 176 -11.49 6.04 9.88
CA PRO A 176 -10.76 7.24 9.44
C PRO A 176 -10.39 7.26 7.94
N TYR A 177 -10.34 6.11 7.27
CA TYR A 177 -9.84 5.93 5.90
C TYR A 177 -10.94 5.68 4.86
N VAL A 178 -12.22 5.75 5.29
CA VAL A 178 -13.38 5.65 4.40
C VAL A 178 -13.50 6.86 3.47
N ASP A 179 -13.07 8.04 3.91
CA ASP A 179 -13.04 9.24 3.06
C ASP A 179 -11.97 9.09 1.98
N ARG A 180 -12.40 8.77 0.75
CA ARG A 180 -11.51 8.60 -0.42
C ARG A 180 -11.17 9.91 -1.13
N SER A 181 -11.49 11.07 -0.55
CA SER A 181 -10.90 12.35 -0.97
C SER A 181 -9.52 12.60 -0.38
N ARG A 182 -9.13 11.79 0.62
CA ARG A 182 -7.82 11.82 1.26
C ARG A 182 -6.73 11.38 0.30
N THR A 183 -5.52 11.87 0.54
CA THR A 183 -4.33 11.52 -0.24
C THR A 183 -3.15 11.15 0.66
N ASP A 184 -3.42 10.55 1.82
CA ASP A 184 -2.33 10.09 2.69
C ASP A 184 -1.48 9.03 1.95
N PRO A 185 -0.17 8.93 2.27
CA PRO A 185 0.65 7.88 1.69
C PRO A 185 0.07 6.49 1.97
N GLY A 186 0.14 5.59 0.98
CA GLY A 186 -0.35 4.20 1.11
C GLY A 186 -1.85 4.01 0.93
N LEU A 187 -2.63 5.07 0.66
CA LEU A 187 -3.99 4.92 0.15
C LEU A 187 -3.97 4.55 -1.33
N LEU A 188 -4.90 3.69 -1.74
CA LEU A 188 -5.13 3.28 -3.13
C LEU A 188 -6.35 3.98 -3.72
N HIS A 189 -6.16 4.68 -4.83
CA HIS A 189 -7.23 5.24 -5.64
C HIS A 189 -7.24 4.63 -7.05
N GLY A 190 -8.42 4.66 -7.68
CA GLY A 190 -8.57 4.20 -9.05
C GLY A 190 -7.64 4.94 -10.00
N GLY A 191 -6.74 4.19 -10.64
CA GLY A 191 -5.78 4.72 -11.60
C GLY A 191 -4.45 5.20 -10.99
N ASP A 192 -4.25 5.07 -9.68
CA ASP A 192 -2.95 5.30 -9.05
C ASP A 192 -1.89 4.37 -9.63
N PRO A 193 -0.60 4.81 -9.69
CA PRO A 193 0.50 3.96 -10.14
C PRO A 193 0.54 2.62 -9.40
N ALA A 194 0.33 2.62 -8.07
CA ALA A 194 0.31 1.41 -7.27
C ALA A 194 -0.79 0.42 -7.68
N VAL A 195 -2.00 0.91 -7.97
CA VAL A 195 -3.10 0.05 -8.49
C VAL A 195 -2.75 -0.48 -9.88
N ARG A 196 -2.15 0.34 -10.75
CA ARG A 196 -1.74 -0.05 -12.11
C ARG A 196 -0.70 -1.17 -12.13
N VAL A 197 0.22 -1.20 -11.16
CA VAL A 197 1.18 -2.31 -11.04
C VAL A 197 0.48 -3.67 -11.03
N PHE A 198 -0.67 -3.78 -10.37
CA PHE A 198 -1.47 -5.00 -10.36
C PHE A 198 -2.33 -5.13 -11.63
N VAL A 199 -3.15 -4.12 -11.93
CA VAL A 199 -4.20 -4.28 -12.96
C VAL A 199 -3.64 -4.40 -14.38
N ASP A 200 -2.49 -3.77 -14.68
CA ASP A 200 -1.84 -3.88 -15.99
C ASP A 200 -1.25 -5.29 -16.20
N ARG A 201 -1.11 -6.09 -15.13
CA ARG A 201 -0.72 -7.51 -15.15
C ARG A 201 -1.94 -8.46 -15.14
N GLY A 202 -3.15 -7.91 -15.24
CA GLY A 202 -4.39 -8.69 -15.30
C GLY A 202 -4.94 -9.11 -13.94
N TRP A 203 -4.48 -8.51 -12.84
CA TRP A 203 -5.15 -8.60 -11.55
C TRP A 203 -6.43 -7.77 -11.55
N VAL A 204 -7.43 -8.21 -10.80
CA VAL A 204 -8.66 -7.46 -10.54
C VAL A 204 -8.51 -6.75 -9.20
N TRP A 205 -8.82 -5.45 -9.17
CA TRP A 205 -8.81 -4.67 -7.94
C TRP A 205 -10.21 -4.54 -7.34
N GLY A 206 -10.34 -4.90 -6.06
CA GLY A 206 -11.60 -4.89 -5.30
C GLY A 206 -12.20 -3.50 -5.11
N GLY A 207 -11.38 -2.45 -5.14
CA GLY A 207 -11.85 -1.06 -5.07
C GLY A 207 -12.70 -0.63 -6.28
N SER A 208 -12.77 -1.46 -7.33
CA SER A 208 -13.64 -1.25 -8.49
C SER A 208 -14.97 -2.03 -8.44
N TRP A 209 -15.18 -2.83 -7.40
CA TRP A 209 -16.41 -3.62 -7.23
C TRP A 209 -17.60 -2.77 -6.79
N ARG A 210 -18.79 -3.37 -6.79
CA ARG A 210 -20.03 -2.71 -6.36
C ARG A 210 -20.34 -2.90 -4.88
N SER A 211 -20.12 -4.10 -4.36
CA SER A 211 -20.33 -4.46 -2.96
C SER A 211 -19.70 -5.83 -2.65
N PRO A 212 -18.87 -5.94 -1.60
CA PRO A 212 -18.22 -4.80 -0.94
C PRO A 212 -17.36 -4.02 -1.94
N ILE A 213 -17.08 -2.76 -1.64
CA ILE A 213 -15.99 -2.04 -2.30
C ILE A 213 -14.74 -2.35 -1.49
N ASP A 214 -13.83 -3.14 -2.04
CA ASP A 214 -12.73 -3.73 -1.29
C ASP A 214 -11.38 -3.11 -1.68
N TYR A 215 -11.04 -1.97 -1.06
CA TYR A 215 -9.89 -1.16 -1.51
C TYR A 215 -8.54 -1.86 -1.31
N GLN A 216 -8.41 -2.74 -0.31
CA GLN A 216 -7.20 -3.49 0.00
C GLN A 216 -6.95 -4.61 -1.01
N HIS A 217 -8.01 -5.19 -1.56
CA HIS A 217 -7.97 -6.48 -2.21
C HIS A 217 -7.58 -6.43 -3.68
N PHE A 218 -6.60 -7.25 -4.05
CA PHE A 218 -6.27 -7.57 -5.43
C PHE A 218 -6.31 -9.08 -5.63
N GLU A 219 -6.90 -9.55 -6.74
CA GLU A 219 -6.95 -10.98 -7.05
C GLU A 219 -6.60 -11.34 -8.49
N ARG A 220 -6.04 -12.55 -8.64
CA ARG A 220 -5.71 -13.16 -9.93
C ARG A 220 -6.38 -14.53 -10.07
N PRO A 221 -7.62 -14.56 -10.62
CA PRO A 221 -8.39 -15.79 -10.81
C PRO A 221 -7.66 -16.87 -11.61
#